data_AF-A6VI46-F1
#
_entry.id   AF-A6VI46-F1
#
_cell.length_a   1.000
_cell.length_b   1.000
_cell.length_c   1.000
_cell.angle_alpha   90.00
_cell.angle_beta   90.00
_cell.angle_gamma   90.00
#
_symmetry.space_group_name_H-M   'P 1'
#
loop_
_entity.id
_entity.type
_entity.pdbx_description
1 polymer ?
#
loop_
_entity_poly.entity_id
_entity_poly.type
_entity_poly.pdbx_seq_one_letter_code
_entity_poly.pdbx_strand_id
1 'polypeptide(L)'
;MSEERIQFNAKKGKWYVSKKIKIDENTSNEEIARVLAAIEETLSVKIKDFLPFDMEKLAKIADEIYEKKKGRVSEEDISGALAKLKSPATTKKLGTIDETKEGKEILKRLLTEIVLERLGITSKIEAKMIEKYIEKSKAK
;
A
#
# COMPACT_ATOMS: atom_id res chain seq x y z
N MET A 1 14.96 -33.70 -2.11
CA MET A 1 14.57 -32.39 -2.68
C MET A 1 13.94 -31.56 -1.56
N SER A 2 14.18 -30.25 -1.51
CA SER A 2 13.57 -29.40 -0.47
C SER A 2 12.06 -29.29 -0.68
N GLU A 3 11.25 -29.32 0.39
CA GLU A 3 9.80 -29.05 0.32
C GLU A 3 9.55 -27.65 -0.30
N GLU A 4 8.65 -27.58 -1.29
CA GLU A 4 8.22 -26.29 -1.87
C GLU A 4 7.38 -25.52 -0.85
N ARG A 5 7.67 -24.23 -0.68
CA ARG A 5 7.02 -23.40 0.35
C ARG A 5 7.24 -21.91 0.12
N ILE A 6 6.33 -21.11 0.69
CA ILE A 6 6.52 -19.68 0.91
C ILE A 6 6.55 -19.44 2.43
N GLN A 7 7.52 -18.65 2.89
CA GLN A 7 7.65 -18.27 4.29
C GLN A 7 7.95 -16.79 4.43
N PHE A 8 7.12 -16.07 5.18
CA PHE A 8 7.33 -14.70 5.61
C PHE A 8 7.32 -14.66 7.13
N ASN A 9 8.45 -14.38 7.77
CA ASN A 9 8.54 -14.24 9.22
C ASN A 9 9.19 -12.89 9.55
N ALA A 10 8.66 -12.15 10.51
CA ALA A 10 9.20 -10.89 10.98
C ALA A 10 9.15 -10.82 12.50
N LYS A 11 10.26 -10.41 13.14
CA LYS A 11 10.35 -10.12 14.58
C LYS A 11 11.25 -8.91 14.79
N LYS A 12 10.68 -7.80 15.27
CA LYS A 12 11.44 -6.63 15.75
C LYS A 12 10.66 -5.96 16.89
N GLY A 13 11.20 -5.99 18.10
CA GLY A 13 10.50 -5.49 19.28
C GLY A 13 9.13 -6.16 19.44
N LYS A 14 8.07 -5.35 19.49
CA LYS A 14 6.67 -5.82 19.61
C LYS A 14 6.05 -6.24 18.26
N TRP A 15 6.71 -6.00 17.14
CA TRP A 15 6.21 -6.44 15.83
C TRP A 15 6.60 -7.89 15.58
N TYR A 16 5.59 -8.76 15.45
CA TYR A 16 5.73 -10.18 15.12
C TYR A 16 4.78 -10.52 13.96
N VAL A 17 5.30 -11.15 12.90
CA VAL A 17 4.48 -11.68 11.81
C VAL A 17 5.02 -13.03 11.35
N SER A 18 4.13 -13.98 11.08
CA SER A 18 4.44 -15.20 10.33
C SER A 18 3.31 -15.45 9.34
N LYS A 19 3.60 -15.50 8.03
CA LYS A 19 2.70 -15.90 6.96
C LYS A 19 3.41 -17.00 6.17
N LYS A 20 2.85 -18.20 6.15
CA LYS A 20 3.53 -19.38 5.59
C LYS A 20 2.53 -20.29 4.89
N ILE A 21 3.00 -20.95 3.84
CA ILE A 21 2.27 -22.01 3.13
C ILE A 21 3.26 -23.07 2.66
N LYS A 22 2.88 -24.34 2.83
CA LYS A 22 3.54 -25.47 2.15
C LYS A 22 2.86 -25.65 0.80
N ILE A 23 3.64 -25.93 -0.23
CA ILE A 23 3.15 -26.10 -1.59
C ILE A 23 3.26 -27.59 -1.93
N ASP A 24 2.12 -28.15 -2.30
CA ASP A 24 1.95 -29.53 -2.75
C ASP A 24 1.11 -29.58 -4.03
N GLU A 25 0.84 -30.77 -4.56
CA GLU A 25 0.04 -30.99 -5.76
C GLU A 25 -1.40 -30.47 -5.67
N ASN A 26 -1.92 -30.19 -4.47
CA ASN A 26 -3.26 -29.68 -4.23
C ASN A 26 -3.28 -28.17 -4.00
N THR A 27 -2.11 -27.54 -3.94
CA THR A 27 -1.98 -26.11 -3.70
C THR A 27 -2.21 -25.34 -4.99
N SER A 28 -3.30 -24.56 -5.04
CA SER A 28 -3.63 -23.79 -6.23
C SER A 28 -2.80 -22.50 -6.35
N ASN A 29 -2.63 -22.01 -7.57
CA ASN A 29 -1.92 -20.75 -7.84
C ASN A 29 -2.61 -19.55 -7.18
N GLU A 30 -3.94 -19.57 -7.07
CA GLU A 30 -4.72 -18.54 -6.41
C GLU A 30 -4.43 -18.50 -4.90
N GLU A 31 -4.24 -19.67 -4.27
CA GLU A 31 -3.89 -19.75 -2.86
C GLU A 31 -2.48 -19.19 -2.60
N ILE A 32 -1.53 -19.47 -3.51
CA ILE A 32 -0.21 -18.84 -3.52
C ILE A 32 -0.33 -17.31 -3.67
N ALA A 33 -1.13 -16.84 -4.64
CA ALA A 33 -1.35 -15.42 -4.87
C ALA A 33 -1.98 -14.72 -3.65
N ARG A 34 -2.92 -15.37 -2.97
CA ARG A 34 -3.55 -14.89 -1.74
C ARG A 34 -2.53 -14.67 -0.62
N VAL A 35 -1.60 -15.62 -0.44
CA VAL A 35 -0.53 -15.50 0.56
C VAL A 35 0.45 -14.38 0.20
N LEU A 36 0.80 -14.24 -1.07
CA LEU A 36 1.68 -13.16 -1.55
C LEU A 36 1.04 -11.77 -1.37
N ALA A 37 -0.25 -11.63 -1.70
CA ALA A 37 -1.02 -10.41 -1.47
C ALA A 37 -1.04 -10.05 0.04
N ALA A 38 -1.26 -11.05 0.91
CA ALA A 38 -1.21 -10.82 2.34
C ALA A 38 0.18 -10.35 2.80
N ILE A 39 1.26 -10.90 2.25
CA ILE A 39 2.63 -10.43 2.53
C ILE A 39 2.80 -8.98 2.08
N GLU A 40 2.37 -8.63 0.87
CA GLU A 40 2.41 -7.26 0.34
C GLU A 40 1.67 -6.28 1.24
N GLU A 41 0.46 -6.60 1.70
CA GLU A 41 -0.30 -5.77 2.65
C GLU A 41 0.52 -5.45 3.90
N THR A 42 1.19 -6.46 4.46
CA THR A 42 2.04 -6.29 5.66
C THR A 42 3.25 -5.41 5.38
N LEU A 43 3.94 -5.66 4.27
CA LEU A 43 5.11 -4.89 3.87
C LEU A 43 4.76 -3.43 3.59
N SER A 44 3.66 -3.17 2.90
CA SER A 44 3.27 -1.83 2.50
C SER A 44 2.95 -0.90 3.67
N VAL A 45 2.42 -1.45 4.77
CA VAL A 45 2.26 -0.72 6.03
C VAL A 45 3.61 -0.58 6.71
N LYS A 46 4.34 -1.69 6.89
CA LYS A 46 5.55 -1.65 7.71
C LYS A 46 6.67 -0.84 7.12
N ILE A 47 6.90 -0.85 5.82
CA ILE A 47 7.97 -0.05 5.20
C ILE A 47 7.90 1.41 5.65
N LYS A 48 6.69 1.98 5.74
CA LYS A 48 6.45 3.36 6.19
C LYS A 48 6.94 3.61 7.62
N ASP A 49 6.80 2.64 8.52
CA ASP A 49 7.24 2.74 9.92
C ASP A 49 8.77 2.67 10.10
N PHE A 50 9.49 2.19 9.08
CA PHE A 50 10.95 2.08 9.12
C PHE A 50 11.67 3.19 8.34
N LEU A 51 10.93 3.97 7.55
CA LEU A 51 11.47 5.14 6.89
C LEU A 51 11.66 6.28 7.90
N PRO A 52 12.70 7.12 7.75
CA PRO A 52 13.02 8.18 8.71
C PRO A 52 12.11 9.41 8.58
N PHE A 53 11.00 9.31 7.84
CA PHE A 53 10.18 10.45 7.48
C PHE A 53 9.10 10.74 8.52
N ASP A 54 8.77 12.02 8.65
CA ASP A 54 7.62 12.49 9.41
C ASP A 54 6.31 12.18 8.66
N MET A 55 5.78 10.98 8.92
CA MET A 55 4.56 10.47 8.26
C MET A 55 3.32 11.26 8.67
N GLU A 56 3.31 11.90 9.84
CA GLU A 56 2.20 12.78 10.26
C GLU A 56 2.17 14.06 9.44
N LYS A 57 3.33 14.70 9.20
CA LYS A 57 3.41 15.83 8.27
C LYS A 57 3.02 15.41 6.85
N LEU A 58 3.44 14.23 6.40
CA LEU A 58 3.06 13.74 5.07
C LEU A 58 1.53 13.57 4.95
N ALA A 59 0.88 13.05 5.98
CA ALA A 59 -0.58 12.90 6.03
C ALA A 59 -1.29 14.27 5.96
N LYS A 60 -0.78 15.28 6.67
CA LYS A 60 -1.30 16.66 6.60
C LYS A 60 -1.17 17.26 5.20
N ILE A 61 -0.03 17.06 4.53
CA ILE A 61 0.14 17.48 3.12
C ILE A 61 -0.88 16.76 2.23
N ALA A 62 -1.15 15.48 2.48
CA ALA A 62 -2.19 14.75 1.75
C ALA A 62 -3.59 15.35 2.00
N ASP A 63 -3.91 15.80 3.21
CA ASP A 63 -5.21 16.43 3.54
C ASP A 63 -5.42 17.72 2.75
N GLU A 64 -4.37 18.54 2.60
CA GLU A 64 -4.41 19.76 1.80
C GLU A 64 -4.64 19.49 0.30
N ILE A 65 -4.17 18.33 -0.19
CA ILE A 65 -4.41 17.89 -1.55
C ILE A 65 -5.86 17.41 -1.68
N TYR A 66 -6.22 16.42 -0.88
CA TYR A 66 -7.52 15.79 -0.83
C TYR A 66 -7.78 15.16 0.54
N GLU A 67 -8.76 15.70 1.25
CA GLU A 67 -9.31 15.09 2.46
C GLU A 67 -10.27 13.96 2.09
N LYS A 68 -10.17 12.81 2.77
CA LYS A 68 -11.03 11.67 2.48
C LYS A 68 -12.49 11.99 2.82
N LYS A 69 -13.33 12.09 1.80
CA LYS A 69 -14.77 12.32 1.96
C LYS A 69 -15.52 11.00 2.11
N LYS A 70 -16.64 11.03 2.85
CA LYS A 70 -17.64 9.95 2.80
C LYS A 70 -18.53 10.19 1.58
N GLY A 71 -18.52 9.27 0.61
CA GLY A 71 -19.38 9.34 -0.57
C GLY A 71 -18.63 9.16 -1.88
N ARG A 72 -19.26 9.58 -2.98
CA ARG A 72 -18.71 9.43 -4.32
C ARG A 72 -17.65 10.51 -4.58
N VAL A 73 -16.50 10.07 -5.11
CA VAL A 73 -15.43 10.95 -5.60
C VAL A 73 -15.81 11.39 -7.02
N SER A 74 -15.80 12.69 -7.29
CA SER A 74 -16.08 13.23 -8.64
C SER A 74 -14.85 13.25 -9.54
N GLU A 75 -15.04 13.49 -10.83
CA GLU A 75 -13.91 13.64 -11.77
C GLU A 75 -13.09 14.90 -11.49
N GLU A 76 -13.73 15.97 -11.02
CA GLU A 76 -13.08 17.20 -10.57
C GLU A 76 -12.22 16.95 -9.32
N ASP A 77 -12.71 16.13 -8.37
CA ASP A 77 -11.95 15.72 -7.20
C ASP A 77 -10.67 14.97 -7.63
N ILE A 78 -10.79 14.02 -8.57
CA ILE A 78 -9.64 13.24 -9.07
C ILE A 78 -8.65 14.14 -9.81
N SER A 79 -9.11 14.90 -10.81
CA SER A 79 -8.25 15.75 -11.63
C SER A 79 -7.58 16.85 -10.80
N GLY A 80 -8.30 17.48 -9.87
CA GLY A 80 -7.77 18.47 -8.95
C GLY A 80 -6.70 17.91 -8.01
N ALA A 81 -6.93 16.73 -7.44
CA ALA A 81 -5.94 16.05 -6.59
C ALA A 81 -4.67 15.69 -7.37
N LEU A 82 -4.80 15.16 -8.59
CA LEU A 82 -3.66 14.83 -9.46
C LEU A 82 -2.86 16.07 -9.88
N ALA A 83 -3.54 17.18 -10.19
CA ALA A 83 -2.89 18.44 -10.53
C ALA A 83 -2.09 18.99 -9.34
N LYS A 84 -2.68 19.01 -8.14
CA LYS A 84 -1.99 19.42 -6.90
C LYS A 84 -0.82 18.50 -6.58
N LEU A 85 -0.99 17.18 -6.71
CA LEU A 85 0.09 16.20 -6.52
C LEU A 85 1.29 16.55 -7.39
N LYS A 86 1.11 16.87 -8.68
CA LYS A 86 2.23 17.18 -9.59
C LYS A 86 2.79 18.59 -9.44
N SER A 87 2.15 19.46 -8.66
CA SER A 87 2.56 20.87 -8.56
C SER A 87 3.94 21.08 -7.90
N PRO A 88 4.67 22.15 -8.30
CA PRO A 88 5.91 22.56 -7.62
C PRO A 88 5.69 22.91 -6.14
N ALA A 89 4.53 23.46 -5.80
CA ALA A 89 4.16 23.80 -4.43
C ALA A 89 4.18 22.56 -3.52
N THR A 90 3.63 21.44 -3.98
CA THR A 90 3.70 20.16 -3.25
C THR A 90 5.13 19.68 -3.07
N THR A 91 5.96 19.75 -4.12
CA THR A 91 7.38 19.37 -4.02
C THR A 91 8.14 20.26 -3.02
N LYS A 92 7.82 21.55 -2.95
CA LYS A 92 8.38 22.47 -1.94
C LYS A 92 7.97 22.06 -0.52
N LYS A 93 6.71 21.67 -0.31
CA LYS A 93 6.22 21.17 1.00
C LYS A 93 6.91 19.87 1.43
N LEU A 94 7.17 18.94 0.50
CA LEU A 94 7.95 17.74 0.81
C LEU A 94 9.36 18.08 1.32
N GLY A 95 9.93 19.20 0.84
CA GLY A 95 11.19 19.76 1.34
C GLY A 95 11.22 20.12 2.82
N THR A 96 10.05 20.28 3.45
CA THR A 96 9.95 20.52 4.90
C THR A 96 10.02 19.24 5.74
N ILE A 97 9.93 18.08 5.10
CA ILE A 97 10.09 16.76 5.73
C ILE A 97 11.51 16.26 5.47
N ASP A 98 11.98 16.36 4.23
CA ASP A 98 13.34 15.97 3.85
C ASP A 98 13.85 16.89 2.73
N GLU A 99 15.05 17.44 2.89
CA GLU A 99 15.63 18.40 1.95
C GLU A 99 16.32 17.72 0.76
N THR A 100 16.72 16.46 0.89
CA THR A 100 17.43 15.69 -0.13
C THR A 100 16.53 15.39 -1.32
N LYS A 101 17.14 15.18 -2.49
CA LYS A 101 16.39 14.83 -3.69
C LYS A 101 15.76 13.44 -3.54
N GLU A 102 16.54 12.49 -3.04
CA GLU A 102 16.17 11.09 -2.83
C GLU A 102 15.03 10.97 -1.83
N GLY A 103 15.10 11.70 -0.70
CA GLY A 103 14.03 11.75 0.29
C GLY A 103 12.72 12.27 -0.29
N LYS A 104 12.77 13.40 -1.02
CA LYS A 104 11.61 13.96 -1.72
C LYS A 104 11.00 13.00 -2.75
N GLU A 105 11.82 12.22 -3.47
CA GLU A 105 11.34 11.23 -4.42
C GLU A 105 10.55 10.10 -3.73
N ILE A 106 11.04 9.60 -2.60
CA ILE A 106 10.33 8.58 -1.81
C ILE A 106 9.03 9.17 -1.23
N LEU A 107 9.12 10.35 -0.60
CA LEU A 107 7.96 11.07 -0.06
C LEU A 107 6.89 11.33 -1.13
N LYS A 108 7.29 11.62 -2.36
CA LYS A 108 6.36 11.82 -3.48
C LYS A 108 5.56 10.57 -3.79
N ARG A 109 6.21 9.40 -3.79
CA ARG A 109 5.54 8.11 -4.03
C ARG A 109 4.57 7.79 -2.90
N LEU A 110 5.00 7.96 -1.65
CA LEU A 110 4.15 7.75 -0.47
C LEU A 110 2.95 8.70 -0.46
N LEU A 111 3.15 9.98 -0.75
CA LEU A 111 2.07 10.96 -0.83
C LEU A 111 1.07 10.60 -1.93
N THR A 112 1.57 10.17 -3.09
CA THR A 112 0.72 9.75 -4.22
C THR A 112 -0.12 8.55 -3.82
N GLU A 113 0.47 7.53 -3.20
CA GLU A 113 -0.24 6.36 -2.68
C GLU A 113 -1.35 6.77 -1.71
N ILE A 114 -1.05 7.61 -0.72
CA ILE A 114 -2.04 8.10 0.27
C ILE A 114 -3.19 8.83 -0.42
N VAL A 115 -2.91 9.73 -1.36
CA VAL A 115 -3.94 10.51 -2.05
C VAL A 115 -4.81 9.61 -2.93
N LEU A 116 -4.22 8.66 -3.66
CA LEU A 116 -4.98 7.70 -4.48
C LEU A 116 -5.88 6.82 -3.61
N GLU A 117 -5.38 6.31 -2.48
CA GLU A 117 -6.19 5.54 -1.52
C GLU A 117 -7.38 6.35 -0.99
N ARG A 118 -7.21 7.66 -0.76
CA ARG A 118 -8.31 8.55 -0.33
C ARG A 118 -9.33 8.82 -1.41
N LEU A 119 -8.91 8.83 -2.68
CA LEU A 119 -9.79 8.89 -3.85
C LEU A 119 -10.48 7.54 -4.13
N GLY A 120 -10.18 6.49 -3.38
CA GLY A 120 -10.70 5.14 -3.61
C GLY A 120 -10.02 4.41 -4.77
N ILE A 121 -8.87 4.87 -5.22
CA ILE A 121 -8.08 4.26 -6.29
C ILE A 121 -6.95 3.46 -5.62
N THR A 122 -7.11 2.14 -5.57
CA THR A 122 -6.12 1.23 -4.97
C THR A 122 -5.43 0.40 -6.06
N SER A 123 -4.10 0.39 -6.07
CA SER A 123 -3.33 -0.44 -7.01
C SER A 123 -2.96 -1.82 -6.46
N LYS A 124 -3.16 -2.04 -5.16
CA LYS A 124 -2.82 -3.30 -4.47
C LYS A 124 -3.99 -4.27 -4.56
N ILE A 125 -3.68 -5.55 -4.74
CA ILE A 125 -4.68 -6.62 -4.70
C ILE A 125 -4.79 -7.09 -3.25
N GLU A 126 -5.95 -6.92 -2.62
CA GLU A 126 -6.17 -7.40 -1.26
C GLU A 126 -6.29 -8.92 -1.24
N ALA A 127 -5.69 -9.58 -0.26
CA ALA A 127 -5.79 -11.02 -0.08
C ALA A 127 -7.26 -11.47 0.03
N LYS A 128 -8.09 -10.64 0.66
CA LYS A 128 -9.54 -10.86 0.79
C LYS A 128 -10.28 -10.85 -0.55
N MET A 129 -9.81 -10.12 -1.56
CA MET A 129 -10.40 -10.15 -2.90
C MET A 129 -10.15 -11.50 -3.57
N ILE A 130 -8.93 -12.02 -3.44
CA ILE A 130 -8.54 -13.33 -3.98
C ILE A 130 -9.30 -14.45 -3.25
N GLU A 131 -9.40 -14.37 -1.92
CA GLU A 131 -10.18 -15.31 -1.10
C GLU A 131 -11.63 -15.42 -1.58
N LYS A 132 -12.33 -14.28 -1.73
CA LYS A 132 -13.69 -14.25 -2.26
C LYS A 132 -13.81 -14.79 -3.68
N TYR A 133 -12.77 -14.61 -4.50
CA TYR A 133 -12.74 -15.15 -5.84
C TYR A 133 -12.65 -16.69 -5.82
N ILE A 134 -11.75 -17.24 -5.00
CA ILE A 134 -11.60 -18.69 -4.80
C ILE A 134 -12.90 -19.33 -4.29
N GLU A 135 -13.56 -18.71 -3.31
CA GLU A 135 -14.84 -19.19 -2.77
C GLU A 135 -15.91 -19.29 -3.85
N LYS A 136 -16.03 -18.25 -4.69
CA LYS A 136 -17.04 -18.18 -5.75
C LYS A 136 -16.72 -19.07 -6.95
N SER A 137 -15.45 -19.30 -7.25
CA SER A 137 -15.05 -20.16 -8.37
C SER A 137 -15.28 -21.64 -8.04
N LYS A 138 -15.09 -22.04 -6.78
CA LYS A 138 -15.34 -23.42 -6.31
C LYS A 138 -16.82 -23.75 -6.08
N ALA A 139 -17.68 -22.74 -6.01
CA ALA A 139 -19.13 -22.89 -5.88
C ALA A 139 -19.87 -23.05 -7.23
N LYS A 140 -19.14 -23.03 -8.35
CA LYS A 140 -19.65 -23.29 -9.71
C LYS A 140 -19.24 -24.69 -10.15
#